data_AF-W4VAM8-F1
#
_entry.id   AF-W4VAM8-F1
#
_cell.length_a   1.000
_cell.length_b   1.000
_cell.length_c   1.000
_cell.angle_alpha   90.00
_cell.angle_beta   90.00
_cell.angle_gamma   90.00
#
_symmetry.space_group_name_H-M   'P 1'
#
loop_
_entity.id
_entity.type
_entity.pdbx_description
1 polymer ?
#
loop_
_entity_poly.entity_id
_entity_poly.type
_entity_poly.pdbx_seq_one_letter_code
_entity_poly.pdbx_strand_id
1 'polypeptide(L)'
;MKALTSHPVGGIKRYENDNYIGGNPWVLATLWVALYYIEIKEYDKAKDYFKWATKSCTALGLLPEQVSKDNGEPCWVIPLTWSHAMYVLVLSGLKEAGVL
;
A
#
# COMPACT_ATOMS: atom_id res chain seq x y z
N MET A 1 5.96 -9.34 -8.80
CA MET A 1 6.06 -8.18 -7.88
C MET A 1 7.39 -7.45 -7.93
N LYS A 2 8.55 -8.13 -8.00
CA LYS A 2 9.87 -7.45 -7.97
C LYS A 2 10.02 -6.24 -8.92
N ALA A 3 9.53 -6.31 -10.15
CA ALA A 3 9.62 -5.20 -11.11
C ALA A 3 8.83 -3.93 -10.70
N LEU A 4 7.80 -4.09 -9.86
CA LEU A 4 6.93 -3.00 -9.42
C LEU A 4 7.28 -2.47 -8.02
N THR A 5 8.11 -3.20 -7.27
CA THR A 5 8.54 -2.77 -5.94
C THR A 5 9.40 -1.51 -6.06
N SER A 6 9.01 -0.44 -5.37
CA SER A 6 9.83 0.77 -5.32
C SER A 6 10.95 0.58 -4.30
N HIS A 7 12.20 0.72 -4.73
CA HIS A 7 13.35 0.68 -3.83
C HIS A 7 13.91 2.11 -3.68
N PRO A 8 14.32 2.51 -2.46
CA PRO A 8 14.41 1.70 -1.24
C PRO A 8 13.12 1.68 -0.40
N VAL A 9 12.15 2.54 -0.70
CA VAL A 9 11.02 2.84 0.22
C VAL A 9 9.98 1.73 0.37
N GLY A 10 9.96 0.72 -0.51
CA GLY A 10 8.96 -0.33 -0.56
C GLY A 10 7.69 0.08 -1.33
N GLY A 11 6.62 -0.70 -1.15
CA GLY A 11 5.35 -0.47 -1.84
C GLY A 11 5.40 -0.81 -3.34
N ILE A 12 4.26 -0.68 -4.00
CA ILE A 12 4.02 -1.15 -5.37
C ILE A 12 3.64 0.02 -6.28
N LYS A 13 4.40 0.22 -7.37
CA LYS A 13 4.06 1.13 -8.47
C LYS A 13 2.85 0.61 -9.25
N ARG A 14 2.14 1.50 -9.96
CA ARG A 14 1.01 1.09 -10.83
C ARG A 14 1.46 0.19 -11.97
N TYR A 15 2.58 0.54 -12.61
CA TYR A 15 3.24 -0.23 -13.68
C TYR A 15 4.73 0.12 -13.73
N GLU A 16 5.52 -0.65 -14.49
CA GLU A 16 6.99 -0.62 -14.43
C GLU A 16 7.59 0.76 -14.76
N ASN A 17 7.08 1.36 -15.84
CA ASN A 17 7.54 2.65 -16.38
C ASN A 17 6.61 3.81 -15.99
N ASP A 18 5.97 3.72 -14.82
CA ASP A 18 5.13 4.80 -14.32
C ASP A 18 5.98 6.05 -14.09
N ASN A 19 5.61 7.15 -14.75
CA ASN A 19 6.27 8.45 -14.65
C ASN A 19 5.33 9.53 -14.12
N TYR A 20 4.08 9.17 -13.77
CA TYR A 20 3.13 10.13 -13.21
C TYR A 20 3.64 10.62 -11.87
N ILE A 21 3.85 11.93 -11.77
CA ILE A 21 4.39 12.60 -10.59
C ILE A 21 5.70 11.93 -10.12
N GLY A 22 6.54 11.52 -11.08
CA GLY A 22 7.86 10.95 -10.81
C GLY A 22 7.89 9.43 -10.58
N GLY A 23 6.74 8.74 -10.61
CA GLY A 23 6.70 7.27 -10.58
C GLY A 23 6.86 6.68 -9.19
N ASN A 24 5.94 7.04 -8.30
CA ASN A 24 5.95 6.61 -6.91
C ASN A 24 5.18 5.29 -6.69
N PRO A 25 5.47 4.55 -5.60
CA PRO A 25 4.58 3.49 -5.13
C PRO A 25 3.25 4.07 -4.62
N TRP A 26 2.17 3.32 -4.85
CA TRP A 26 0.81 3.71 -4.48
C TRP A 26 0.32 2.89 -3.29
N VAL A 27 -0.33 3.55 -2.34
CA VAL A 27 -0.91 2.89 -1.15
C VAL A 27 -1.98 1.90 -1.57
N LEU A 28 -2.91 2.30 -2.43
CA LEU A 28 -4.00 1.44 -2.88
C LEU A 28 -3.50 0.22 -3.68
N ALA A 29 -2.48 0.39 -4.55
CA ALA A 29 -1.91 -0.72 -5.32
C ALA A 29 -1.21 -1.72 -4.40
N THR A 30 -0.53 -1.22 -3.37
CA THR A 30 0.12 -2.04 -2.35
C THR A 30 -0.91 -2.81 -1.50
N LEU A 31 -2.03 -2.18 -1.14
CA LEU A 31 -3.13 -2.83 -0.43
C LEU A 31 -3.88 -3.86 -1.29
N TRP A 32 -3.97 -3.64 -2.60
CA TRP A 32 -4.52 -4.64 -3.51
C TRP A 32 -3.68 -5.93 -3.51
N VAL A 33 -2.35 -5.78 -3.50
CA VAL A 33 -1.44 -6.91 -3.33
C VAL A 33 -1.66 -7.62 -2.00
N ALA A 34 -1.92 -6.89 -0.91
CA ALA A 34 -2.29 -7.49 0.37
C ALA A 34 -3.57 -8.34 0.26
N LEU A 35 -4.62 -7.83 -0.40
CA LEU A 35 -5.86 -8.59 -0.65
C LEU A 35 -5.59 -9.89 -1.43
N TYR A 36 -4.75 -9.83 -2.47
CA TYR A 36 -4.35 -11.03 -3.20
C TYR A 36 -3.69 -12.06 -2.29
N TYR A 37 -2.79 -11.63 -1.39
CA TYR A 37 -2.14 -12.54 -0.46
C TYR A 37 -3.09 -13.10 0.62
N ILE A 38 -4.14 -12.36 0.99
CA ILE A 38 -5.22 -12.90 1.83
C ILE A 38 -5.94 -14.04 1.07
N GLU A 39 -6.28 -13.82 -0.20
CA GLU A 39 -7.02 -14.79 -1.03
C GLU A 39 -6.27 -16.13 -1.14
N ILE A 40 -4.96 -16.09 -1.33
CA ILE A 40 -4.12 -17.29 -1.42
C ILE A 40 -3.61 -17.79 -0.05
N LYS A 41 -4.13 -17.25 1.06
CA LYS A 41 -3.83 -17.62 2.46
C LYS A 41 -2.37 -17.45 2.86
N GLU A 42 -1.65 -16.54 2.20
CA GLU A 42 -0.27 -16.15 2.48
C GLU A 42 -0.27 -14.92 3.41
N TYR A 43 -0.80 -15.10 4.62
CA TYR A 43 -1.15 -14.00 5.51
C TYR A 43 0.05 -13.17 6.00
N ASP A 44 1.22 -13.79 6.16
CA ASP A 44 2.42 -13.04 6.56
C ASP A 44 2.83 -12.02 5.51
N LYS A 45 2.77 -12.39 4.23
CA LYS A 45 2.99 -11.46 3.12
C LYS A 45 1.92 -10.38 3.11
N ALA A 46 0.64 -10.73 3.26
CA ALA A 46 -0.44 -9.75 3.33
C ALA A 46 -0.21 -8.72 4.45
N LYS A 47 0.20 -9.19 5.64
CA LYS A 47 0.53 -8.32 6.79
C LYS A 47 1.72 -7.41 6.50
N ASP A 48 2.73 -7.84 5.76
CA ASP A 48 3.86 -6.98 5.40
C ASP A 48 3.44 -5.80 4.52
N TYR A 49 2.60 -6.04 3.51
CA TYR A 49 2.05 -4.98 2.67
C TYR A 49 1.07 -4.07 3.43
N PHE A 50 0.25 -4.65 4.31
CA PHE A 50 -0.65 -3.89 5.17
C PHE A 50 0.12 -2.97 6.12
N LYS A 51 1.16 -3.48 6.81
CA LYS A 51 2.04 -2.70 7.68
C LYS A 51 2.74 -1.58 6.92
N TRP A 52 3.19 -1.82 5.68
CA TRP A 52 3.76 -0.79 4.84
C TRP A 52 2.75 0.34 4.61
N ALA A 53 1.53 0.01 4.19
CA ALA A 53 0.48 0.99 3.98
C ALA A 53 0.11 1.77 5.26
N THR A 54 0.04 1.10 6.42
CA THR A 54 -0.21 1.77 7.72
C THR A 54 0.88 2.78 8.07
N LYS A 55 2.15 2.49 7.78
CA LYS A 55 3.28 3.39 8.06
C LYS A 55 3.35 4.59 7.10
N SER A 56 2.73 4.48 5.93
CA SER A 56 2.72 5.50 4.89
C SER A 56 1.70 6.63 5.14
N CYS A 57 1.04 6.67 6.29
CA CYS A 57 0.07 7.71 6.61
C CYS A 57 0.75 9.02 7.04
N THR A 58 0.03 10.13 6.97
CA THR A 58 0.48 11.39 7.58
C THR A 58 0.51 11.30 9.10
N ALA A 59 1.09 12.30 9.77
CA ALA A 59 1.04 12.42 11.23
C ALA A 59 -0.38 12.45 11.82
N LEU A 60 -1.40 12.77 11.00
CA LEU A 60 -2.82 12.75 11.37
C LEU A 60 -3.52 11.42 11.03
N GLY A 61 -2.77 10.41 10.56
CA GLY A 61 -3.32 9.10 10.19
C GLY A 61 -4.02 9.05 8.83
N LEU A 62 -3.83 10.06 7.97
CA LEU A 62 -4.46 10.10 6.66
C LEU A 62 -3.62 9.34 5.62
N LEU A 63 -4.25 8.42 4.89
CA LEU A 63 -3.58 7.69 3.81
C LEU A 63 -3.51 8.52 2.52
N PRO A 64 -2.32 8.62 1.88
CA PRO A 64 -2.15 9.29 0.62
C PRO A 64 -2.55 8.40 -0.57
N GLU A 65 -2.55 8.98 -1.76
CA GLU A 65 -2.46 8.22 -3.01
C GLU A 65 -1.08 7.56 -3.15
N GLN A 66 -0.01 8.35 -2.96
CA GLN A 66 1.36 7.97 -3.27
C GLN A 66 2.28 8.15 -2.07
N VAL A 67 3.40 7.43 -2.08
CA VAL A 67 4.51 7.61 -1.14
C VAL A 67 5.74 7.97 -1.94
N SER A 68 6.37 9.09 -1.62
CA SER A 68 7.55 9.57 -2.33
C SER A 68 8.64 8.51 -2.35
N LYS A 69 9.11 8.13 -3.55
CA LYS A 69 10.17 7.13 -3.70
C LYS A 69 11.52 7.59 -3.15
N ASP A 70 11.71 8.90 -2.99
CA ASP A 70 12.99 9.51 -2.63
C ASP A 70 13.17 9.60 -1.10
N ASN A 71 12.08 9.83 -0.35
CA ASN A 71 12.16 10.02 1.10
C ASN A 71 11.14 9.21 1.92
N GLY A 72 10.20 8.50 1.28
CA GLY A 72 9.21 7.67 1.96
C GLY A 72 8.05 8.46 2.58
N GLU A 73 7.97 9.78 2.34
CA GLU A 73 6.91 10.63 2.89
C GLU A 73 5.62 10.50 2.08
N PRO A 74 4.43 10.60 2.72
CA PRO A 74 3.15 10.63 2.02
C PRO A 74 3.09 11.84 1.07
N CYS A 75 2.65 11.64 -0.18
CA CYS A 75 2.60 12.70 -1.17
C CYS A 75 1.38 12.63 -2.10
N TRP A 76 1.20 13.71 -2.85
CA TRP A 76 0.12 13.91 -3.82
C TRP A 76 -1.28 14.11 -3.17
N VAL A 77 -2.29 13.30 -3.49
CA VAL A 77 -3.65 13.45 -2.95
C VAL A 77 -3.71 12.88 -1.53
N ILE A 78 -4.10 13.72 -0.56
CA ILE A 78 -4.27 13.36 0.86
C ILE A 78 -5.50 14.11 1.43
N PRO A 79 -6.47 13.41 2.07
CA PRO A 79 -6.64 11.96 2.10
C PRO A 79 -7.15 11.40 0.76
N LEU A 80 -6.65 10.25 0.32
CA LEU A 80 -7.28 9.53 -0.79
C LEU A 80 -8.32 8.54 -0.25
N THR A 81 -9.60 8.79 -0.53
CA THR A 81 -10.71 7.92 -0.09
C THR A 81 -10.53 6.46 -0.51
N TRP A 82 -10.00 6.22 -1.71
CA TRP A 82 -9.78 4.85 -2.19
C TRP A 82 -8.72 4.10 -1.38
N SER A 83 -7.60 4.74 -1.04
CA SER A 83 -6.60 4.13 -0.14
C SER A 83 -7.22 3.74 1.21
N HIS A 84 -8.11 4.57 1.76
CA HIS A 84 -8.81 4.26 3.01
C HIS A 84 -9.81 3.09 2.85
N ALA A 85 -10.57 3.06 1.75
CA ALA A 85 -11.47 1.95 1.47
C ALA A 85 -10.70 0.61 1.35
N MET A 86 -9.58 0.61 0.63
CA MET A 86 -8.71 -0.57 0.51
C MET A 86 -8.14 -1.00 1.87
N TYR A 87 -7.80 -0.05 2.74
CA TYR A 87 -7.29 -0.33 4.08
C TYR A 87 -8.33 -1.09 4.91
N VAL A 88 -9.59 -0.65 4.88
CA VAL A 88 -10.71 -1.31 5.58
C VAL A 88 -10.94 -2.72 5.04
N LEU A 89 -10.87 -2.92 3.71
CA LEU A 89 -11.02 -4.24 3.10
C LEU A 89 -9.92 -5.22 3.55
N VAL A 90 -8.66 -4.79 3.52
CA VAL A 90 -7.53 -5.62 3.99
C VAL A 90 -7.67 -5.93 5.49
N LEU A 91 -8.05 -4.95 6.29
CA LEU A 91 -8.30 -5.13 7.72
C LEU A 91 -9.42 -6.16 7.97
N SER A 92 -10.52 -6.09 7.22
CA SER A 92 -11.62 -7.06 7.32
C SER A 92 -11.14 -8.46 6.97
N GLY A 93 -10.47 -8.63 5.83
CA GLY A 93 -10.01 -9.94 5.38
C GLY A 93 -9.02 -10.60 6.35
N LEU A 94 -8.11 -9.83 6.96
CA LEU A 94 -7.19 -10.35 7.97
C LEU A 94 -7.92 -10.73 9.28
N LYS A 95 -8.94 -9.97 9.68
CA LYS A 95 -9.77 -10.29 10.85
C LYS A 95 -10.60 -11.55 10.64
N GLU A 96 -11.24 -11.67 9.47
CA GLU A 96 -12.04 -12.84 9.10
C GLU A 96 -11.19 -14.12 9.02
N ALA A 97 -9.93 -14.00 8.60
CA ALA A 97 -8.98 -15.10 8.62
C ALA A 97 -8.43 -15.45 10.01
N GLY A 98 -8.69 -14.63 11.05
CA GLY A 98 -8.22 -14.87 12.41
C GLY A 98 -6.70 -14.71 12.60
N VAL A 99 -6.07 -13.87 11.79
CA VAL A 99 -4.60 -13.70 11.72
C VAL A 99 -4.10 -12.29 12.05
N LEU A 100 -5.03 -11.43 12.50
CA LEU A 100 -4.74 -10.07 12.96
C LEU A 100 -4.67 -10.02 14.50
#